data_AF-A0A930K3Y4-F1
#
_entry.id   AF-A0A930K3Y4-F1
#
_cell.length_a   1.000
_cell.length_b   1.000
_cell.length_c   1.000
_cell.angle_alpha   90.00
_cell.angle_beta   90.00
_cell.angle_gamma   90.00
#
_symmetry.space_group_name_H-M   'P 1'
#
loop_
_entity.id
_entity.type
_entity.pdbx_description
1 polymer ?
#
loop_
_entity_poly.entity_id
_entity_poly.type
_entity_poly.pdbx_seq_one_letter_code
_entity_poly.pdbx_strand_id
1 'polypeptide(L)' 'MSIEEYRQEILTSLLAKTNSKGAPRFEEAAAKELLDQLSDEELEEGILFNTPEDVADVLSEIGTL' A
#
# COMPACT_ATOMS: atom_id res chain seq x y z
N MET A 1 11.57 -10.48 6.28
CA MET A 1 10.23 -10.22 5.74
C MET A 1 10.18 -10.81 4.35
N SER A 2 9.17 -11.62 4.07
CA SER A 2 8.87 -12.11 2.72
C SER A 2 8.09 -11.07 1.92
N ILE A 3 8.02 -11.23 0.60
CA ILE A 3 7.19 -10.38 -0.28
C ILE A 3 5.73 -10.43 0.17
N GLU A 4 5.20 -11.60 0.53
CA GLU A 4 3.82 -11.76 0.96
C GLU A 4 3.53 -10.99 2.26
N GLU A 5 4.43 -11.06 3.23
CA GLU A 5 4.33 -10.27 4.46
C GLU A 5 4.40 -8.76 4.16
N TYR A 6 5.35 -8.34 3.33
CA TYR A 6 5.50 -6.93 2.94
C TYR A 6 4.24 -6.39 2.24
N ARG A 7 3.70 -7.17 1.30
CA ARG A 7 2.47 -6.88 0.58
C ARG A 7 1.29 -6.76 1.55
N GLN A 8 1.17 -7.66 2.52
CA GLN A 8 0.13 -7.57 3.56
C GLN A 8 0.27 -6.34 4.46
N GLU A 9 1.49 -5.97 4.84
CA GLU A 9 1.71 -4.77 5.66
C GLU A 9 1.41 -3.48 4.89
N ILE A 10 1.80 -3.38 3.61
CA ILE A 10 1.43 -2.24 2.75
C ILE A 10 -0.10 -2.14 2.63
N LEU A 11 -0.77 -3.26 2.38
CA LEU A 11 -2.23 -3.31 2.27
C LEU A 11 -2.91 -2.85 3.58
N THR A 12 -2.41 -3.31 4.71
CA THR A 12 -2.93 -2.93 6.04
C THR A 12 -2.78 -1.42 6.26
N SER A 13 -1.62 -0.87 5.92
CA SER A 13 -1.35 0.57 5.99
C SER A 13 -2.25 1.39 5.06
N LEU A 14 -2.49 0.92 3.82
CA LEU A 14 -3.44 1.54 2.89
C LEU A 14 -4.88 1.56 3.44
N LEU A 15 -5.33 0.46 4.04
CA LEU A 15 -6.65 0.34 4.64
C LEU A 15 -6.83 1.19 5.90
N ALA A 16 -5.75 1.42 6.65
CA ALA A 16 -5.75 2.28 7.81
C ALA A 16 -5.85 3.78 7.45
N LYS A 17 -5.57 4.16 6.20
CA LYS A 17 -5.65 5.56 5.77
C LYS A 17 -7.08 6.04 5.70
N THR A 18 -7.31 7.21 6.29
CA THR A 18 -8.60 7.90 6.24
C THR A 18 -8.53 9.17 5.40
N ASN A 19 -9.64 9.53 4.77
CA ASN A 19 -9.79 10.83 4.12
C ASN A 19 -10.02 11.96 5.16
N SER A 20 -10.14 13.19 4.69
CA SER A 20 -10.37 14.39 5.53
C SER A 20 -11.66 14.35 6.37
N LYS A 21 -12.56 13.39 6.11
CA LYS A 21 -13.79 13.16 6.86
C LYS A 21 -13.65 12.03 7.89
N GLY A 22 -12.46 11.44 8.04
CA GLY A 22 -12.22 10.30 8.94
C GLY A 22 -12.79 8.97 8.46
N ALA A 23 -13.29 8.90 7.22
CA ALA A 23 -13.73 7.64 6.61
C ALA A 23 -12.53 6.97 5.91
N PRO A 24 -12.53 5.63 5.78
CA PRO A 24 -11.50 4.91 5.01
C PRO A 24 -11.32 5.55 3.64
N ARG A 25 -10.07 5.79 3.27
CA ARG A 25 -9.73 6.41 1.98
C ARG A 25 -9.91 5.41 0.84
N PHE A 26 -9.60 4.15 1.09
CA PHE A 26 -9.71 3.06 0.14
C PHE A 26 -10.54 1.92 0.73
N GLU A 27 -11.33 1.27 -0.12
CA GLU A 27 -11.89 -0.05 0.21
C GLU A 27 -10.83 -1.13 -0.06
N GLU A 28 -11.00 -2.31 0.55
CA GLU A 28 -10.03 -3.42 0.41
C GLU A 28 -9.75 -3.80 -1.05
N ALA A 29 -10.79 -3.81 -1.89
CA ALA A 29 -10.63 -4.12 -3.31
C ALA A 29 -9.76 -3.06 -4.02
N ALA A 30 -10.03 -1.78 -3.79
CA ALA A 30 -9.27 -0.69 -4.41
C ALA A 30 -7.82 -0.63 -3.89
N ALA A 31 -7.60 -0.90 -2.60
CA ALA A 31 -6.26 -0.97 -2.03
C ALA A 31 -5.45 -2.15 -2.61
N LYS A 32 -6.11 -3.30 -2.83
CA LYS A 32 -5.50 -4.43 -3.54
C LYS A 32 -5.18 -4.10 -4.99
N GLU A 33 -6.08 -3.45 -5.73
CA GLU A 33 -5.81 -3.02 -7.10
C GLU A 33 -4.65 -2.01 -7.20
N LEU A 34 -4.49 -1.12 -6.22
CA LEU A 34 -3.32 -0.23 -6.15
C LEU A 34 -2.04 -1.01 -5.89
N LEU A 35 -2.08 -1.99 -5.00
CA LEU A 35 -0.93 -2.80 -4.66
C LEU A 35 -0.53 -3.80 -5.76
N ASP A 36 -1.50 -4.26 -6.55
CA ASP A 36 -1.29 -5.14 -7.70
C ASP A 36 -0.64 -4.41 -8.90
N GLN A 37 -0.55 -3.07 -8.85
CA GLN A 37 0.27 -2.31 -9.80
C GLN A 37 1.77 -2.47 -9.55
N LEU A 38 2.18 -2.90 -8.35
CA LEU A 38 3.57 -3.20 -8.03
C LEU A 38 3.88 -4.66 -8.33
N SER A 39 4.91 -4.86 -9.16
CA SER A 39 5.47 -6.16 -9.44
C SER A 39 6.23 -6.72 -8.22
N ASP A 40 6.43 -8.03 -8.20
CA ASP A 40 7.17 -8.67 -7.10
C ASP A 40 8.63 -8.20 -7.05
N GLU A 41 9.27 -7.90 -8.20
CA GLU A 41 10.62 -7.32 -8.25
C GLU A 41 10.66 -5.92 -7.59
N GLU A 42 9.68 -5.06 -7.86
CA GLU A 42 9.58 -3.74 -7.22
C GLU A 42 9.35 -3.85 -5.72
N LEU A 43 8.57 -4.84 -5.28
CA LEU A 43 8.37 -5.09 -3.85
C LEU A 43 9.63 -5.64 -3.20
N GLU A 44 10.38 -6.53 -3.85
CA GLU A 44 11.66 -7.03 -3.33
C GLU A 44 12.68 -5.90 -3.14
N GLU A 45 12.79 -5.00 -4.11
CA GLU A 45 13.60 -3.79 -3.94
C GLU A 45 13.04 -2.89 -2.83
N GLY A 46 11.71 -2.73 -2.79
CA GLY A 46 11.00 -2.00 -1.76
C GLY A 46 11.36 -2.44 -0.34
N ILE A 47 11.44 -3.75 -0.08
CA ILE A 47 11.80 -4.32 1.24
C ILE A 47 13.18 -3.85 1.71
N LEU A 48 14.13 -3.62 0.80
CA LEU A 48 15.50 -3.24 1.13
C LEU A 48 15.67 -1.74 1.42
N PHE A 49 14.78 -0.91 0.87
CA PHE A 49 14.95 0.56 0.88
C PHE A 49 13.79 1.33 1.50
N ASN A 50 12.61 0.74 1.64
CA ASN A 50 11.38 1.40 2.06
C ASN A 50 10.64 0.60 3.15
N THR A 51 9.95 1.30 4.04
CA THR A 51 9.02 0.66 4.96
C THR A 51 7.66 0.42 4.26
N PRO A 52 6.86 -0.56 4.73
CA PRO A 52 5.51 -0.78 4.18
C PRO A 52 4.63 0.47 4.26
N GLU A 53 4.81 1.25 5.31
CA GLU A 53 4.09 2.50 5.57
C GLU A 53 4.46 3.57 4.54
N ASP A 54 5.75 3.78 4.25
CA ASP A 54 6.20 4.73 3.24
C ASP A 54 5.66 4.38 1.84
N VAL A 55 5.66 3.09 1.48
CA VAL A 55 5.10 2.65 0.20
C VAL A 55 3.58 2.87 0.17
N ALA A 56 2.87 2.58 1.26
CA ALA A 56 1.44 2.86 1.36
C ALA A 56 1.13 4.37 1.28
N ASP A 57 1.99 5.22 1.82
CA ASP A 57 1.88 6.68 1.70
C ASP A 57 1.98 7.12 0.24
N VAL A 58 3.02 6.66 -0.47
CA VAL A 58 3.22 6.97 -1.90
C VAL A 58 2.07 6.43 -2.74
N LEU A 59 1.66 5.17 -2.55
CA LEU A 59 0.53 4.56 -3.26
C LEU A 59 -0.77 5.33 -3.00
N SER A 60 -0.97 5.82 -1.78
CA SER A 60 -2.14 6.61 -1.42
C SER A 60 -2.16 7.99 -2.08
N GLU A 61 -1.00 8.54 -2.45
CA GLU A 61 -0.91 9.81 -3.18
C GLU A 61 -1.17 9.61 -4.67
N ILE A 62 -0.70 8.49 -5.23
CA ILE A 62 -0.89 8.12 -6.64
C ILE A 62 -2.34 7.67 -6.91
N GLY A 63 -2.95 6.95 -5.96
CA GLY A 63 -4.35 6.53 -6.01
C GLY A 63 -5.30 7.73 -6.04
N THR A 64 -5.78 8.05 -7.24
CA THR A 64 -6.79 9.10 -7.45
C THR A 64 -8.15 8.61 -6.98
N LEU A 65 -8.77 9.39 -6.09
CA LEU A 65 -10.15 9.23 -5.60
C LEU A 65 -11.17 9.65 -6.67
#